data_AF-A0A2G4W6H9-F1
#
_entry.id   AF-A0A2G4W6H9-F1
#
_cell.length_a   1.000
_cell.length_b   1.000
_cell.length_c   1.000
_cell.angle_alpha   90.00
_cell.angle_beta   90.00
_cell.angle_gamma   90.00
#
_symmetry.space_group_name_H-M   'P 1'
#
loop_
_entity.id
_entity.type
_entity.pdbx_description
1 polymer ?
#
loop_
_entity_poly.entity_id
_entity_poly.type
_entity_poly.pdbx_seq_one_letter_code
_entity_poly.pdbx_strand_id
1 'polypeptide(L)' 'MTDEELRKNLVFLIKKYVPESQQKAFYDDISKSTVPVKGILADFNKIKTRTVDEVDGDLIRDIYFYFC' A
#
# COMPACT_ATOMS: atom_id res chain seq x y z
N MET A 1 1.99 -6.08 -13.33
CA MET A 1 1.27 -6.33 -12.07
C MET A 1 -0.23 -6.34 -12.35
N THR A 2 -0.96 -7.34 -11.85
CA THR A 2 -2.43 -7.45 -11.95
C THR A 2 -3.13 -6.74 -10.79
N ASP A 3 -4.45 -6.54 -10.86
CA ASP A 3 -5.24 -5.96 -9.76
C ASP A 3 -5.19 -6.85 -8.49
N GLU A 4 -5.18 -8.17 -8.65
CA GLU A 4 -5.06 -9.10 -7.53
C GLU A 4 -3.68 -9.00 -6.86
N GLU A 5 -2.62 -8.93 -7.66
CA GLU A 5 -1.25 -8.72 -7.16
C GLU A 5 -1.13 -7.39 -6.44
N LEU A 6 -1.68 -6.31 -7.00
CA LEU A 6 -1.71 -4.99 -6.37
C LEU A 6 -2.31 -5.06 -4.97
N ARG A 7 -3.50 -5.67 -4.82
CA ARG A 7 -4.18 -5.77 -3.52
C ARG A 7 -3.37 -6.56 -2.51
N LYS A 8 -2.79 -7.70 -2.92
CA LYS A 8 -1.91 -8.51 -2.06
C LYS A 8 -0.68 -7.71 -1.61
N ASN A 9 -0.05 -6.99 -2.53
CA ASN A 9 1.14 -6.20 -2.27
C ASN A 9 0.84 -5.02 -1.33
N LEU A 10 -0.28 -4.32 -1.53
CA LEU A 10 -0.72 -3.26 -0.63
C LEU A 10 -0.99 -3.82 0.77
N VAL A 11 -1.75 -4.91 0.90
CA VAL A 11 -2.01 -5.54 2.21
C VAL A 11 -0.70 -5.92 2.92
N PHE A 12 0.26 -6.49 2.19
CA PHE A 12 1.58 -6.82 2.72
C PHE A 12 2.30 -5.58 3.28
N LEU A 13 2.38 -4.49 2.50
CA LEU A 13 3.03 -3.24 2.91
C LEU A 13 2.33 -2.62 4.12
N ILE A 14 1.00 -2.53 4.11
CA ILE A 14 0.21 -1.99 5.22
C ILE A 14 0.45 -2.80 6.49
N LYS A 15 0.35 -4.13 6.43
CA LYS A 15 0.57 -4.99 7.59
C LYS A 15 1.99 -4.87 8.16
N LYS A 16 2.98 -4.67 7.28
CA LYS A 16 4.39 -4.57 7.69
C LYS A 16 4.76 -3.22 8.28
N TYR A 17 4.17 -2.11 7.80
CA TYR A 17 4.67 -0.76 8.14
C TYR A 17 3.67 0.14 8.86
N VAL A 18 2.37 -0.19 8.86
CA VAL A 18 1.32 0.63 9.47
C VAL A 18 0.87 0.00 10.81
N PRO A 19 0.68 0.79 11.88
CA PRO A 19 0.14 0.29 13.15
C PRO A 19 -1.25 -0.32 12.98
N GLU A 20 -1.53 -1.44 13.64
CA GLU A 20 -2.81 -2.17 13.53
C GLU A 20 -4.04 -1.26 13.72
N SER A 21 -3.97 -0.30 14.65
CA SER A 21 -5.05 0.66 14.91
C SER A 21 -5.40 1.56 13.73
N GLN A 22 -4.51 1.70 12.75
CA GLN A 22 -4.69 2.53 11.55
C GLN A 22 -4.87 1.70 10.27
N GLN A 23 -4.65 0.38 10.30
CA GLN A 23 -4.71 -0.47 9.10
C GLN A 23 -6.13 -0.57 8.51
N LYS A 24 -7.17 -0.48 9.35
CA LYS A 24 -8.57 -0.64 8.92
C LYS A 24 -8.94 0.30 7.76
N ALA A 25 -8.55 1.57 7.86
CA ALA A 25 -8.85 2.56 6.82
C ALA A 25 -8.27 2.16 5.45
N PHE A 26 -7.05 1.61 5.44
CA PHE A 26 -6.43 1.13 4.21
C PHE A 26 -7.17 -0.09 3.64
N TYR A 27 -7.62 -1.02 4.48
CA TYR A 27 -8.35 -2.19 3.99
C TYR A 27 -9.71 -1.84 3.38
N ASP A 28 -10.39 -0.82 3.92
CA ASP A 28 -11.62 -0.30 3.33
C ASP A 28 -11.36 0.27 1.92
N ASP A 29 -10.25 0.97 1.72
CA ASP A 29 -9.84 1.48 0.40
C ASP A 29 -9.39 0.38 -0.57
N ILE A 30 -8.61 -0.58 -0.08
CA ILE A 30 -8.13 -1.73 -0.85
C ILE A 30 -9.29 -2.64 -1.29
N SER A 31 -10.44 -2.62 -0.60
CA SER A 31 -11.61 -3.44 -0.94
C SER A 31 -12.52 -2.81 -2.01
N LYS A 32 -12.25 -1.56 -2.42
CA LYS A 32 -13.06 -0.87 -3.45
C LYS A 32 -12.89 -1.54 -4.81
N SER A 33 -13.93 -1.44 -5.65
CA SER A 33 -13.89 -1.93 -7.04
C SER A 33 -12.75 -1.30 -7.83
N THR A 34 -12.54 0.00 -7.63
CA THR A 34 -11.36 0.74 -8.12
C THR A 34 -10.52 1.17 -6.93
N VAL A 35 -9.31 0.63 -6.83
CA VAL A 35 -8.40 0.90 -5.72
C VAL A 35 -7.78 2.30 -5.88
N PRO A 36 -7.93 3.21 -4.90
CA PRO A 36 -7.35 4.56 -4.97
C PRO A 36 -5.85 4.54 -4.62
N VAL A 37 -5.03 3.90 -5.45
CA VAL A 37 -3.61 3.59 -5.17
C VAL A 37 -2.81 4.82 -4.75
N LYS A 38 -2.93 5.93 -5.47
CA LYS A 38 -2.21 7.17 -5.15
C LYS A 38 -2.55 7.72 -3.75
N GLY A 39 -3.82 7.63 -3.35
CA GLY A 39 -4.27 8.03 -2.01
C GLY A 39 -3.69 7.12 -0.94
N ILE A 40 -3.82 5.80 -1.14
CA ILE A 40 -3.26 4.78 -0.25
C ILE A 40 -1.75 4.98 -0.04
N LEU A 41 -0.97 5.18 -1.10
CA LEU A 41 0.48 5.38 -0.99
C LEU A 41 0.83 6.71 -0.29
N ALA A 42 0.05 7.77 -0.51
CA ALA A 42 0.25 9.04 0.17
C ALA A 42 0.03 8.92 1.68
N ASP A 43 -1.04 8.24 2.09
CA ASP A 43 -1.35 8.05 3.51
C ASP A 43 -0.42 7.03 4.16
N PHE A 44 -0.05 5.98 3.44
CA PHE A 44 1.00 5.04 3.86
C PHE A 44 2.30 5.78 4.20
N ASN A 45 2.74 6.70 3.32
CA ASN A 45 3.97 7.45 3.52
C ASN A 45 3.92 8.34 4.77
N LYS A 46 2.74 8.86 5.14
CA LYS A 46 2.54 9.66 6.36
C LYS A 46 2.51 8.79 7.63
N ILE A 47 1.89 7.62 7.55
CA ILE A 47 1.53 6.81 8.73
C ILE A 47 2.60 5.77 9.10
N LYS A 48 3.39 5.30 8.12
CA LYS A 48 4.41 4.27 8.36
C LYS A 48 5.28 4.59 9.57
N THR A 49 5.49 3.61 10.44
CA THR A 49 6.23 3.82 11.70
C THR A 49 7.72 3.56 11.61
N ARG A 50 8.18 3.01 10.48
CA ARG A 50 9.59 2.71 10.24
C ARG A 50 9.96 2.95 8.79
N THR A 51 11.26 3.08 8.54
CA THR A 51 11.83 3.16 7.21
C THR A 51 11.47 1.91 6.40
N VAL A 52 11.13 2.12 5.12
CA VAL A 52 10.84 1.02 4.20
C VAL A 52 12.14 0.41 3.73
N ASP A 53 12.20 -0.92 3.69
CA ASP A 53 13.38 -1.65 3.22
C ASP A 53 13.53 -1.45 1.70
N GLU A 54 14.75 -1.55 1.17
CA GLU A 54 15.00 -1.28 -0.26
C GLU A 54 14.11 -2.12 -1.19
N VAL A 55 14.00 -3.42 -0.92
CA VAL A 55 13.15 -4.37 -1.68
C VAL A 55 11.68 -3.95 -1.68
N ASP A 56 11.17 -3.47 -0.54
CA ASP A 56 9.79 -3.01 -0.43
C ASP A 56 9.62 -1.61 -1.05
N GLY A 57 10.67 -0.81 -1.08
CA GLY A 57 10.73 0.45 -1.81
C GLY A 57 10.64 0.23 -3.32
N ASP A 58 11.31 -0.78 -3.85
CA ASP A 58 11.19 -1.19 -5.26
C ASP A 58 9.77 -1.67 -5.58
N LEU A 59 9.16 -2.44 -4.68
CA LEU A 59 7.75 -2.82 -4.81
C LEU A 59 6.82 -1.61 -4.87
N ILE A 60 7.05 -0.58 -4.03
CA ILE A 60 6.27 0.67 -4.07
C ILE A 60 6.47 1.40 -5.40
N ARG A 61 7.70 1.42 -5.94
CA ARG A 61 7.99 2.02 -7.26
C ARG A 61 7.28 1.28 -8.38
N ASP A 62 7.27 -0.06 -8.34
CA ASP A 62 6.54 -0.88 -9.30
C ASP A 62 5.03 -0.62 -9.24
N ILE A 63 4.45 -0.57 -8.04
CA ILE A 63 3.03 -0.22 -7.86
C ILE A 63 2.75 1.16 -8.47
N TYR A 64 3.60 2.15 -8.21
CA TYR A 64 3.44 3.49 -8.76
C TYR A 64 3.50 3.48 -10.30
N PHE A 65 4.47 2.77 -10.89
CA PHE A 65 4.62 2.68 -12.34
C PHE A 65 3.40 2.09 -13.06
N TYR A 66 2.76 1.07 -12.47
CA TYR A 66 1.62 0.40 -13.10
C TYR A 66 0.26 1.05 -12.83
N PHE A 67 0.11 1.81 -11.73
CA PHE A 67 -1.22 2.22 -11.25
C PHE A 67 -1.35 3.70 -10.85
N CYS A 68 -0.32 4.54 -11.05
CA CYS A 68 -0.35 5.98 -10.76
C CYS A 68 0.12 6.83 -11.95
#